data_AF-A0A8J8K4L4-F1
#
_entry.id   AF-A0A8J8K4L4-F1
#
_cell.length_a   1.000
_cell.length_b   1.000
_cell.length_c   1.000
_cell.angle_alpha   90.00
_cell.angle_beta   90.00
_cell.angle_gamma   90.00
#
_symmetry.space_group_name_H-M   'P 1'
#
loop_
_entity.id
_entity.type
_entity.pdbx_description
1 polymer ?
#
loop_
_entity_poly.entity_id
_entity_poly.type
_entity_poly.pdbx_seq_one_letter_code
_entity_poly.pdbx_strand_id
1 'polypeptide(L)'
;NKKLTDFHITKQMLEEYPMGYKLMLLTIARRFKSVSRAFLNFLDLPSLYISICEEYNQMKNAKYFSDILNDLEKIAIISLHNVERDIFLTLSDIPANQLAMYLEKNLKQKRRDKPYFL
;
A
#
# COMPACT_ATOMS: atom_id res chain seq x y z
N ASN A 1 11.77 20.13 -15.74
CA ASN A 1 11.91 18.87 -16.50
C ASN A 1 12.24 17.69 -15.59
N LYS A 2 11.24 17.12 -14.90
CA LYS A 2 11.28 15.74 -14.41
C LYS A 2 10.32 14.96 -15.30
N LYS A 3 10.82 14.00 -16.07
CA LYS A 3 9.97 13.06 -16.82
C LYS A 3 9.03 12.41 -15.81
N LEU A 4 7.72 12.60 -15.97
CA LEU A 4 6.72 11.71 -15.40
C LEU A 4 7.06 10.33 -15.96
N THR A 5 7.71 9.50 -15.16
CA THR A 5 7.93 8.10 -15.51
C THR A 5 6.56 7.45 -15.48
N ASP A 6 6.05 7.07 -16.66
CA ASP A 6 4.83 6.27 -16.87
C ASP A 6 5.02 4.87 -16.26
N PHE A 7 5.18 4.79 -14.93
CA PHE A 7 5.35 3.53 -14.23
C PHE A 7 3.98 2.90 -14.03
N HIS A 8 3.53 2.17 -15.05
CA HIS A 8 2.29 1.42 -14.99
C HIS A 8 2.50 0.16 -14.14
N ILE A 9 2.06 0.20 -12.89
CA ILE A 9 2.01 -0.98 -12.03
C ILE A 9 1.06 -1.99 -12.68
N THR A 10 1.58 -3.14 -13.09
CA THR A 10 0.76 -4.21 -13.64
C THR A 10 0.18 -5.08 -12.51
N LYS A 11 -0.93 -5.76 -12.78
CA LYS A 11 -1.51 -6.75 -11.85
C LYS A 11 -0.48 -7.82 -11.46
N GLN A 12 0.29 -8.30 -12.42
CA GLN A 12 1.33 -9.31 -12.19
C GLN A 12 2.40 -8.83 -11.20
N MET A 13 2.87 -7.58 -11.33
CA MET A 13 3.83 -7.01 -10.38
C MET A 13 3.27 -6.94 -8.96
N LEU A 14 1.99 -6.56 -8.81
CA LEU A 14 1.33 -6.55 -7.51
C LEU A 14 1.22 -7.95 -6.92
N GLU A 15 1.00 -8.98 -7.74
CA GLU A 15 0.90 -10.39 -7.34
C GLU A 15 2.22 -10.96 -6.80
N GLU A 16 3.34 -10.51 -7.36
CA GLU A 16 4.69 -10.96 -6.99
C GLU A 16 5.23 -10.23 -5.75
N TYR A 17 4.66 -9.09 -5.37
CA TYR A 17 5.15 -8.35 -4.22
C TYR A 17 5.14 -9.14 -2.91
N PRO A 18 6.16 -8.92 -2.04
CA PRO A 18 6.16 -9.49 -0.71
C PRO A 18 4.95 -9.00 0.10
N MET A 19 4.55 -9.80 1.07
CA MET A 19 3.31 -9.57 1.83
C MET A 19 3.24 -8.18 2.46
N GLY A 20 4.33 -7.69 3.05
CA GLY A 20 4.37 -6.36 3.65
C GLY A 20 4.07 -5.22 2.66
N TYR A 21 4.62 -5.30 1.44
CA TYR A 21 4.37 -4.30 0.38
C TYR A 21 2.90 -4.30 -0.05
N LYS A 22 2.31 -5.49 -0.21
CA LYS A 22 0.87 -5.62 -0.52
C LYS A 22 -0.01 -5.03 0.56
N LEU A 23 0.31 -5.31 1.82
CA LEU A 23 -0.44 -4.77 2.96
C LEU A 23 -0.28 -3.26 3.05
N MET A 24 0.91 -2.71 2.79
CA MET A 24 1.14 -1.26 2.76
C MET A 24 0.31 -0.58 1.67
N LEU A 25 0.34 -1.13 0.45
CA LEU A 25 -0.47 -0.62 -0.66
C LEU A 25 -1.97 -0.72 -0.37
N LEU A 26 -2.42 -1.78 0.30
CA LEU A 26 -3.81 -1.91 0.73
C LEU A 26 -4.17 -0.86 1.78
N THR A 27 -3.29 -0.59 2.76
CA THR A 27 -3.47 0.47 3.77
C THR A 27 -3.67 1.82 3.10
N ILE A 28 -2.76 2.17 2.20
CA ILE A 28 -2.80 3.43 1.44
C ILE A 28 -4.10 3.51 0.63
N ALA A 29 -4.41 2.48 -0.14
CA ALA A 29 -5.60 2.43 -0.99
C ALA A 29 -6.93 2.55 -0.21
N ARG A 30 -7.07 1.85 0.93
CA ARG A 30 -8.25 1.95 1.80
C ARG A 30 -8.37 3.34 2.44
N ARG A 31 -7.25 3.96 2.80
CA ARG A 31 -7.25 5.30 3.38
C ARG A 31 -7.69 6.35 2.34
N PHE A 32 -7.23 6.28 1.10
CA PHE A 32 -7.72 7.14 0.02
C PHE A 32 -9.24 7.01 -0.20
N LYS A 33 -9.77 5.78 -0.17
CA LYS A 33 -11.21 5.53 -0.32
C LYS A 33 -12.06 6.16 0.80
N SER A 34 -11.58 6.13 2.04
CA SER A 34 -12.35 6.63 3.19
C SER A 34 -12.39 8.15 3.28
N VAL A 35 -11.38 8.84 2.76
CA VAL A 35 -11.26 10.30 2.94
C VAL A 35 -11.67 11.09 1.69
N SER A 36 -11.82 10.45 0.52
CA SER A 36 -12.13 11.11 -0.77
C SER A 36 -11.20 12.31 -1.04
N ARG A 37 -9.92 12.20 -0.65
CA ARG A 37 -8.90 13.25 -0.81
C ARG A 37 -7.84 12.82 -1.80
N ALA A 38 -7.24 13.80 -2.46
CA ALA A 38 -6.08 13.57 -3.34
C ALA A 38 -4.77 13.33 -2.56
N PHE A 39 -4.74 13.57 -1.25
CA PHE A 39 -3.56 13.48 -0.40
C PHE A 39 -3.87 12.78 0.93
N LEU A 40 -2.92 12.01 1.43
CA LEU A 40 -2.96 11.42 2.78
C LEU A 40 -1.89 12.05 3.66
N ASN A 41 -2.21 12.32 4.92
CA ASN A 41 -1.18 12.71 5.90
C ASN A 41 -0.34 11.47 6.23
N PHE A 42 0.98 11.59 6.11
CA PHE A 42 1.93 10.54 6.46
C PHE A 42 1.75 10.03 7.90
N LEU A 43 1.46 10.91 8.86
CA LEU A 43 1.33 10.57 10.28
C LEU A 43 0.17 9.62 10.58
N ASP A 44 -0.82 9.53 9.69
CA ASP A 44 -1.94 8.60 9.82
C ASP A 44 -1.56 7.16 9.44
N LEU A 45 -0.54 6.97 8.60
CA LEU A 45 -0.25 5.68 7.97
C LEU A 45 0.30 4.60 8.93
N PRO A 46 1.17 4.89 9.91
CA PRO A 46 1.76 3.86 10.76
C PRO A 46 0.72 3.03 11.52
N SER A 47 -0.24 3.70 12.19
CA SER A 47 -1.28 3.02 12.96
C SER A 47 -2.20 2.20 12.05
N LEU A 48 -2.58 2.74 10.89
CA LEU A 48 -3.39 2.04 9.90
C LEU A 48 -2.68 0.80 9.32
N TYR A 49 -1.37 0.89 9.10
CA TYR A 49 -0.57 -0.24 8.61
C TYR A 49 -0.44 -1.34 9.65
N ILE A 50 -0.27 -0.97 10.93
CA ILE A 50 -0.28 -1.93 12.05
C ILE A 50 -1.63 -2.68 12.08
N SER A 51 -2.75 -1.96 12.04
CA SER A 51 -4.08 -2.58 12.05
C SER A 51 -4.31 -3.54 10.87
N ILE A 52 -3.84 -3.19 9.67
CA ILE A 52 -3.91 -4.11 8.51
C ILE A 52 -2.98 -5.32 8.70
N CYS A 53 -1.78 -5.14 9.22
CA CYS A 53 -0.89 -6.27 9.51
C CYS A 53 -1.52 -7.23 10.51
N GLU A 54 -2.26 -6.73 11.50
CA GLU A 54 -3.04 -7.53 12.44
C GLU A 54 -4.19 -8.29 11.76
N GLU A 55 -5.03 -7.60 10.97
CA GLU A 55 -6.16 -8.18 10.21
C GLU A 55 -5.75 -9.41 9.38
N TYR A 56 -4.53 -9.38 8.82
CA TYR A 56 -3.99 -10.42 7.94
C TYR A 56 -3.05 -11.42 8.66
N ASN A 57 -2.94 -11.39 10.00
CA ASN A 57 -2.02 -12.24 10.79
C ASN A 57 -0.56 -12.10 10.34
N GLN A 58 -0.12 -10.88 10.07
CA GLN A 58 1.20 -10.54 9.55
C GLN A 58 1.91 -9.45 10.36
N MET A 59 1.67 -9.38 11.68
CA MET A 59 2.25 -8.36 12.58
C MET A 59 3.76 -8.20 12.48
N LYS A 60 4.50 -9.27 12.12
CA LYS A 60 5.95 -9.22 11.86
C LYS A 60 6.37 -8.20 10.79
N ASN A 61 5.45 -7.81 9.90
CA ASN A 61 5.72 -6.86 8.82
C ASN A 61 5.58 -5.40 9.26
N ALA A 62 4.93 -5.13 10.40
CA ALA A 62 4.71 -3.77 10.89
C ALA A 62 6.03 -3.01 11.16
N LYS A 63 7.06 -3.73 11.64
CA LYS A 63 8.39 -3.15 11.92
C LYS A 63 9.13 -2.65 10.68
N TYR A 64 8.74 -3.08 9.48
CA TYR A 64 9.35 -2.67 8.21
C TYR A 64 8.60 -1.51 7.54
N PHE A 65 7.73 -0.80 8.28
CA PHE A 65 6.91 0.29 7.75
C PHE A 65 7.72 1.28 6.89
N SER A 66 8.77 1.88 7.47
CA SER A 66 9.55 2.92 6.81
C SER A 66 10.31 2.39 5.60
N ASP A 67 10.89 1.19 5.70
CA ASP A 67 11.65 0.57 4.60
C ASP A 67 10.74 0.29 3.40
N ILE A 68 9.58 -0.31 3.66
CA ILE A 68 8.60 -0.63 2.62
C ILE A 68 8.09 0.67 1.97
N LEU A 69 7.78 1.70 2.76
CA LEU A 69 7.28 2.95 2.22
C LEU A 69 8.33 3.66 1.36
N ASN A 70 9.57 3.75 1.83
CA ASN A 70 10.69 4.32 1.08
C ASN A 70 10.92 3.57 -0.24
N ASP A 71 10.83 2.25 -0.22
CA ASP A 71 10.99 1.46 -1.43
C ASP A 71 9.87 1.70 -2.42
N LEU A 72 8.61 1.76 -1.97
CA LEU A 72 7.45 2.09 -2.81
C LEU A 72 7.56 3.48 -3.45
N GLU A 73 8.15 4.45 -2.74
CA GLU A 73 8.45 5.77 -3.28
C GLU A 73 9.55 5.71 -4.35
N LYS A 74 10.65 4.99 -4.10
CA LYS A 74 11.76 4.84 -5.07
C LYS A 74 11.31 4.26 -6.41
N ILE A 75 10.33 3.36 -6.40
CA ILE A 75 9.77 2.76 -7.61
C ILE A 75 8.54 3.52 -8.14
N ALA A 76 8.32 4.76 -7.67
CA ALA A 76 7.28 5.67 -8.13
C ALA A 76 5.84 5.14 -8.02
N ILE A 77 5.57 4.19 -7.12
CA ILE A 77 4.20 3.73 -6.83
C ILE A 77 3.44 4.78 -6.02
N ILE A 78 4.16 5.42 -5.11
CA ILE A 78 3.69 6.56 -4.32
C ILE A 78 4.61 7.75 -4.53
N SER A 79 4.16 8.92 -4.15
CA SER A 79 5.04 10.10 -4.02
C SER A 79 4.76 10.81 -2.71
N LEU A 80 5.83 11.13 -1.98
CA LEU A 80 5.78 11.95 -0.78
C LEU A 80 6.03 13.41 -1.14
N HIS A 81 5.22 14.30 -0.58
CA HIS A 81 5.24 15.74 -0.81
C HIS A 81 5.45 16.42 0.54
N ASN A 82 6.55 17.15 0.68
CA ASN A 82 6.79 17.97 1.85
C ASN A 82 6.12 19.34 1.64
N VAL A 83 5.13 19.66 2.46
CA VAL A 83 4.44 20.95 2.45
C VAL A 83 4.61 21.55 3.84
N GLU A 84 5.44 22.58 3.94
CA GLU A 84 5.84 23.19 5.21
C GLU A 84 6.46 22.17 6.19
N ARG A 85 5.74 21.84 7.27
CA ARG A 85 6.15 20.86 8.30
C ARG A 85 5.45 19.51 8.15
N ASP A 86 4.54 19.39 7.18
CA ASP A 86 3.73 18.20 6.96
C ASP A 86 4.23 17.41 5.75
N ILE A 87 4.03 16.09 5.81
CA ILE A 87 4.36 15.16 4.73
C ILE A 87 3.06 14.55 4.22
N PHE A 88 2.81 14.71 2.93
CA PHE A 88 1.64 14.19 2.25
C PHE A 88 2.00 13.08 1.28
N LEU A 89 1.18 12.05 1.21
CA LEU A 89 1.33 10.95 0.27
C LEU A 89 0.29 11.04 -0.84
N THR A 90 0.72 10.74 -2.07
CA THR A 90 -0.12 10.52 -3.26
C THR A 90 0.13 9.13 -3.82
N LEU A 91 -0.88 8.51 -4.42
CA LEU A 91 -0.72 7.32 -5.26
C LEU A 91 -0.43 7.73 -6.70
N SER A 92 0.37 6.93 -7.39
CA SER A 92 0.50 6.97 -8.86
C SER A 92 -0.81 6.64 -9.57
N ASP A 93 -0.80 6.57 -10.90
CA ASP A 93 -1.96 6.56 -11.81
C ASP A 93 -2.99 5.42 -11.61
N ILE A 94 -2.80 4.52 -10.64
CA ILE A 94 -3.82 3.53 -10.28
C ILE A 94 -4.88 4.13 -9.35
N PRO A 95 -6.17 4.10 -9.75
CA PRO A 95 -7.24 4.49 -8.85
C PRO A 95 -7.24 3.64 -7.57
N ALA A 96 -7.19 4.30 -6.41
CA ALA A 96 -7.13 3.64 -5.10
C ALA A 96 -8.20 2.54 -4.91
N ASN A 97 -9.42 2.77 -5.42
CA ASN A 97 -10.49 1.78 -5.37
C ASN A 97 -10.17 0.49 -6.13
N GLN A 98 -9.59 0.59 -7.32
CA GLN A 98 -9.21 -0.58 -8.12
C GLN A 98 -8.05 -1.33 -7.45
N LEU A 99 -7.06 -0.59 -6.92
CA LEU A 99 -5.94 -1.16 -6.18
C LEU A 99 -6.41 -1.95 -4.95
N ALA A 100 -7.29 -1.35 -4.13
CA ALA A 100 -7.85 -2.00 -2.95
C ALA A 100 -8.61 -3.28 -3.31
N MET A 101 -9.54 -3.22 -4.28
CA MET A 101 -10.33 -4.38 -4.71
C MET A 101 -9.42 -5.53 -5.18
N TYR A 102 -8.39 -5.21 -5.95
CA TYR A 102 -7.46 -6.20 -6.46
C TYR A 102 -6.65 -6.86 -5.35
N LEU A 103 -6.05 -6.06 -4.46
CA LEU A 103 -5.24 -6.56 -3.33
C LEU A 103 -6.08 -7.42 -2.37
N GLU A 104 -7.30 -6.99 -2.05
CA GLU A 104 -8.20 -7.78 -1.20
C GLU A 104 -8.54 -9.15 -1.81
N LYS A 105 -8.75 -9.21 -3.13
CA LYS A 105 -8.97 -10.47 -3.85
C LYS A 105 -7.72 -11.36 -3.79
N ASN A 106 -6.54 -10.79 -4.08
CA ASN A 106 -5.27 -11.53 -4.07
C ASN A 106 -4.94 -12.10 -2.68
N LEU A 107 -5.11 -11.29 -1.64
CA LEU A 107 -4.80 -11.68 -0.26
C LEU A 107 -5.79 -12.73 0.29
N LYS A 108 -7.08 -12.68 -0.13
CA LYS A 108 -8.07 -13.71 0.22
C LYS A 108 -7.83 -15.04 -0.46
N GLN A 109 -7.41 -15.05 -1.74
CA GLN A 109 -7.11 -16.28 -2.48
C GLN A 109 -5.98 -17.08 -1.81
N LYS A 110 -4.87 -16.42 -1.44
CA LYS A 110 -3.77 -17.07 -0.71
C LYS A 110 -4.15 -17.61 0.68
N ARG A 111 -5.25 -17.13 1.26
CA ARG A 111 -5.78 -17.65 2.53
C ARG A 111 -6.50 -18.99 2.35
N ARG A 112 -7.11 -19.23 1.18
CA ARG A 112 -7.79 -20.50 0.84
C ARG A 112 -6.81 -21.60 0.43
N ASP A 113 -5.66 -21.24 -0.13
CA ASP A 113 -4.64 -22.21 -0.58
C ASP A 113 -3.82 -22.83 0.57
N LYS A 114 -4.05 -22.40 1.82
CA LYS A 114 -3.56 -23.13 2.99
C LYS A 114 -4.67 -24.05 3.48
N PRO A 115 -4.60 -25.37 3.25
CA PRO A 115 -5.53 -26.28 3.90
C PRO A 115 -5.36 -26.10 5.40
N TYR A 116 -6.48 -25.83 6.08
CA TYR A 116 -6.54 -25.87 7.52
C TYR A 116 -6.24 -27.32 7.93
N PHE A 117 -5.00 -27.57 8.38
CA PHE A 117 -4.75 -28.72 9.24
C PHE A 117 -5.33 -28.33 10.60
N LEU A 118 -6.58 -28.73 10.82
CA LEU A 118 -7.16 -28.93 12.15
C LEU A 118 -6.73 -30.30 12.67
#